data_AF-A0A9W7LD35-F1
#
_entry.id   AF-A0A9W7LD35-F1
#
_cell.length_a   1.000
_cell.length_b   1.000
_cell.length_c   1.000
_cell.angle_alpha   90.00
_cell.angle_beta   90.00
_cell.angle_gamma   90.00
#
_symmetry.space_group_name_H-M   'P 1'
#
loop_
_entity.id
_entity.type
_entity.pdbx_description
1 polymer ?
#
loop_
_entity_poly.entity_id
_entity_poly.type
_entity_poly.pdbx_seq_one_letter_code
_entity_poly.pdbx_strand_id
1 'polypeptide(L)'
;MRASKKSKNITYFDAKYYNKDSILALAGDRGFGNAHEQAMFFIPLYWLHAFLVDDRSKLLPLACLYGGTRMIYPFAVLMNKERGMKKFKLVFIATVPGYGVLTYLTWGLYKYATAV
;
A
#
# COMPACT_ATOMS: atom_id res chain seq x y z
N MET A 1 -13.09 35.62 -31.08
CA MET A 1 -13.57 34.31 -30.59
C MET A 1 -12.93 34.02 -29.23
N ARG A 2 -13.67 34.13 -28.12
CA ARG A 2 -13.19 33.64 -26.81
C ARG A 2 -13.39 32.12 -26.79
N ALA A 3 -12.31 31.36 -26.78
CA ALA A 3 -12.37 29.93 -26.58
C ALA A 3 -13.01 29.65 -25.21
N SER A 4 -14.23 29.09 -25.23
CA SER A 4 -14.90 28.58 -24.04
C SER A 4 -14.01 27.48 -23.45
N LYS A 5 -13.33 27.76 -22.34
CA LYS A 5 -12.66 26.74 -21.51
C LYS A 5 -13.77 25.80 -21.02
N LYS A 6 -13.96 24.68 -21.73
CA LYS A 6 -14.86 23.60 -21.31
C LYS A 6 -14.44 23.21 -19.89
N SER A 7 -15.31 23.43 -18.92
CA SER A 7 -15.13 22.96 -17.55
C SER A 7 -14.94 21.44 -17.61
N LYS A 8 -13.70 20.97 -17.44
CA LYS A 8 -13.45 19.54 -17.25
C LYS A 8 -14.07 19.17 -15.91
N ASN A 9 -15.02 18.24 -15.90
CA ASN A 9 -15.47 17.61 -14.67
C ASN A 9 -14.26 16.97 -14.00
N ILE A 10 -13.78 17.58 -12.92
CA ILE A 10 -12.64 17.11 -12.14
C ILE A 10 -13.16 15.93 -11.31
N THR A 11 -12.66 14.73 -11.57
CA THR A 11 -13.01 13.57 -10.74
C THR A 11 -12.13 13.52 -9.49
N TYR A 12 -12.56 12.77 -8.46
CA TYR A 12 -11.73 12.54 -7.26
C TYR A 12 -10.33 12.00 -7.61
N PHE A 13 -10.23 11.14 -8.63
CA PHE A 13 -8.94 10.64 -9.11
C PHE A 13 -8.07 11.74 -9.70
N ASP A 14 -8.66 12.74 -10.33
CA ASP A 14 -7.93 13.87 -10.91
C ASP A 14 -7.43 14.82 -9.82
N ALA A 15 -8.22 14.97 -8.74
CA ALA A 15 -7.81 15.72 -7.57
C ALA A 15 -6.76 14.98 -6.72
N LYS A 16 -6.85 13.64 -6.62
CA LYS A 16 -5.92 12.80 -5.85
C LYS A 16 -4.57 12.62 -6.55
N TYR A 17 -4.54 12.61 -7.88
CA TYR A 17 -3.32 12.34 -8.67
C TYR A 17 -3.05 13.51 -9.65
N TYR A 18 -2.32 14.52 -9.16
CA TYR A 18 -2.06 15.78 -9.88
C TYR A 18 -1.36 15.59 -11.23
N ASN A 19 -0.54 14.54 -11.40
CA ASN A 19 0.20 14.22 -12.62
C ASN A 19 -0.22 12.90 -13.28
N LYS A 20 -1.52 12.55 -13.22
CA LYS A 20 -2.06 11.28 -13.76
C LYS A 20 -1.74 11.00 -15.24
N ASP A 21 -1.45 12.04 -16.01
CA ASP A 21 -1.14 11.94 -17.44
C ASP A 21 0.26 11.33 -17.68
N SER A 22 1.19 11.53 -16.73
CA SER A 22 2.47 10.81 -16.69
C SER A 22 2.30 9.50 -15.92
N ILE A 23 2.58 8.38 -16.58
CA ILE A 23 2.50 7.06 -15.93
C ILE A 23 3.47 6.95 -14.75
N LEU A 24 4.66 7.50 -14.90
CA LEU A 24 5.71 7.41 -13.89
C LEU A 24 5.33 8.21 -12.65
N ALA A 25 4.79 9.42 -12.85
CA ALA A 25 4.28 10.25 -11.76
C ALA A 25 3.09 9.58 -11.07
N LEU A 26 2.14 9.01 -11.84
CA LEU A 26 1.02 8.27 -11.27
C LEU A 26 1.47 7.03 -10.47
N ALA A 27 2.49 6.30 -10.95
CA ALA A 27 3.04 5.16 -10.22
C ALA A 27 3.74 5.60 -8.92
N GLY A 28 4.47 6.72 -8.95
CA GLY A 28 5.09 7.34 -7.78
C GLY A 28 4.05 7.77 -6.75
N ASP A 29 3.07 8.59 -7.13
CA ASP A 29 2.00 9.07 -6.24
C ASP A 29 1.23 7.91 -5.60
N ARG A 30 0.89 6.89 -6.39
CA ARG A 30 0.19 5.70 -5.89
C ARG A 30 1.07 4.84 -4.99
N GLY A 31 2.36 4.69 -5.33
CA GLY A 31 3.32 3.92 -4.55
C GLY A 31 3.56 4.56 -3.19
N PHE A 32 3.82 5.87 -3.17
CA PHE A 32 3.96 6.64 -1.94
C PHE A 32 2.68 6.60 -1.10
N GLY A 33 1.53 6.92 -1.69
CA GLY A 33 0.25 6.90 -0.98
C GLY A 33 -0.04 5.53 -0.37
N ASN A 34 0.16 4.44 -1.12
CA ASN A 34 -0.05 3.09 -0.61
C ASN A 34 0.91 2.72 0.53
N ALA A 35 2.20 3.04 0.39
CA ALA A 35 3.20 2.76 1.41
C ALA A 35 2.94 3.57 2.68
N HIS A 36 2.58 4.85 2.53
CA HIS A 36 2.31 5.76 3.65
C HIS A 36 1.04 5.36 4.41
N GLU A 37 -0.06 5.10 3.70
CA GLU A 37 -1.34 4.66 4.28
C GLU A 37 -1.17 3.38 5.11
N GLN A 38 -0.33 2.45 4.65
CA GLN A 38 -0.08 1.17 5.32
C GLN A 38 0.97 1.25 6.43
N ALA A 39 1.97 2.12 6.28
CA ALA A 39 3.01 2.32 7.29
C ALA A 39 2.44 2.84 8.61
N MET A 40 1.39 3.67 8.54
CA MET A 40 0.66 4.15 9.72
C MET A 40 0.14 3.03 10.62
N PHE A 41 -0.19 1.86 10.04
CA PHE A 41 -0.63 0.69 10.81
C PHE A 41 0.52 -0.27 11.09
N PHE A 42 1.37 -0.53 10.09
CA PHE A 42 2.44 -1.52 10.21
C PHE A 42 3.45 -1.15 11.30
N ILE A 43 3.95 0.09 11.32
CA ILE A 43 4.99 0.51 12.25
C ILE A 43 4.57 0.30 13.72
N PRO A 44 3.43 0.85 14.19
CA PRO A 44 3.02 0.65 15.58
C PRO A 44 2.72 -0.81 15.90
N LEU A 45 2.02 -1.54 15.02
CA LEU A 45 1.71 -2.96 15.24
C LEU A 45 2.97 -3.82 15.32
N TYR A 46 3.95 -3.58 14.46
CA TYR A 46 5.21 -4.31 14.43
C TYR A 46 6.01 -4.09 15.71
N TRP A 47 6.13 -2.83 16.15
CA TRP A 47 6.84 -2.51 17.40
C TRP A 47 6.14 -3.08 18.63
N LEU A 48 4.81 -2.92 18.74
CA LEU A 48 4.06 -3.49 19.85
C LEU A 48 4.20 -5.01 19.89
N HIS A 49 4.09 -5.68 18.74
CA HIS A 49 4.27 -7.13 18.67
C HIS A 49 5.69 -7.54 19.05
N ALA A 50 6.71 -6.76 18.68
CA ALA A 50 8.10 -7.04 19.05
C ALA A 50 8.36 -6.93 20.56
N PHE A 51 7.68 -6.01 21.24
CA PHE A 51 7.83 -5.80 22.68
C PHE A 51 6.98 -6.75 23.53
N LEU A 52 5.77 -7.07 23.08
CA LEU A 52 4.77 -7.75 23.91
C LEU A 52 4.60 -9.24 23.60
N VAL A 53 4.98 -9.69 22.40
CA VAL A 53 4.78 -11.08 21.98
C VAL A 53 6.12 -11.81 21.90
N ASP A 54 6.22 -12.98 22.54
CA ASP A 54 7.46 -13.76 22.66
C ASP A 54 7.97 -14.38 21.33
N ASP A 55 7.18 -14.34 20.25
CA ASP A 55 7.55 -14.89 18.95
C ASP A 55 8.37 -13.90 18.09
N ARG A 56 9.59 -13.58 18.56
CA ARG A 56 10.48 -12.64 17.86
C ARG A 56 11.09 -13.20 16.57
N SER A 57 11.14 -14.52 16.43
CA SER A 57 11.73 -15.22 15.28
C SER A 57 11.07 -14.85 13.95
N LYS A 58 9.78 -14.47 13.98
CA LYS A 58 8.98 -14.15 12.79
C LYS A 58 9.00 -12.68 12.41
N LEU A 59 9.55 -11.80 13.24
CA LEU A 59 9.53 -10.36 13.00
C LEU A 59 10.28 -9.97 11.72
N LEU A 60 11.53 -10.44 11.57
CA LEU A 60 12.32 -10.13 10.37
C LEU A 60 11.64 -10.63 9.07
N PRO A 61 11.16 -11.88 8.96
CA PRO A 61 10.37 -12.33 7.82
C PRO A 61 9.15 -11.46 7.52
N LEU A 62 8.40 -11.04 8.54
CA LEU A 62 7.22 -10.19 8.38
C LEU A 62 7.58 -8.79 7.88
N ALA A 63 8.68 -8.20 8.39
CA ALA A 63 9.19 -6.92 7.91
C ALA A 63 9.67 -7.00 6.46
N CYS A 64 10.38 -8.08 6.09
CA CYS A 64 10.80 -8.31 4.71
C CYS A 64 9.59 -8.50 3.77
N LEU A 65 8.58 -9.27 4.18
CA LEU A 65 7.37 -9.47 3.40
C LEU A 65 6.60 -8.17 3.21
N TYR A 66 6.38 -7.42 4.30
CA TYR A 66 5.75 -6.10 4.24
C TYR A 66 6.54 -5.14 3.34
N GLY A 67 7.83 -4.93 3.63
CA GLY A 67 8.68 -3.99 2.89
C GLY A 67 8.80 -4.36 1.40
N GLY A 68 9.05 -5.64 1.11
CA GLY A 68 9.17 -6.14 -0.26
C GLY A 68 7.91 -5.93 -1.08
N THR A 69 6.73 -6.20 -0.50
CA THR A 69 5.45 -5.99 -1.20
C THR A 69 5.20 -4.52 -1.52
N ARG A 70 5.63 -3.58 -0.65
CA ARG A 70 5.55 -2.13 -0.91
C ARG A 70 6.54 -1.67 -1.98
N MET A 71 7.76 -2.21 -1.97
CA MET A 71 8.74 -1.91 -3.01
C MET A 71 8.26 -2.37 -4.39
N ILE A 72 7.57 -3.50 -4.48
CA ILE A 72 7.06 -4.05 -5.74
C ILE A 72 5.85 -3.27 -6.27
N TYR A 73 5.04 -2.67 -5.39
CA TYR A 73 3.80 -1.97 -5.76
C TYR A 73 3.94 -0.95 -6.91
N PRO A 74 4.87 0.03 -6.90
CA PRO A 74 4.99 0.98 -8.01
C PRO A 74 5.32 0.30 -9.34
N PHE A 75 6.14 -0.76 -9.33
CA PHE A 75 6.43 -1.56 -10.53
C PHE A 75 5.19 -2.31 -11.02
N ALA A 76 4.39 -2.87 -10.10
CA ALA A 76 3.12 -3.51 -10.45
C ALA A 76 2.13 -2.52 -11.10
N VAL A 77 2.16 -1.24 -10.71
CA VAL A 77 1.36 -0.18 -11.35
C VAL A 77 1.85 0.08 -12.78
N LEU A 78 3.17 0.18 -12.98
CA LEU A 78 3.78 0.36 -14.31
C LEU A 78 3.43 -0.81 -15.25
N MET A 79 3.69 -2.04 -14.81
CA MET A 79 3.45 -3.27 -15.58
C MET A 79 1.97 -3.49 -15.94
N ASN A 80 1.04 -3.08 -15.07
CA ASN A 80 -0.40 -3.16 -15.37
C ASN A 80 -0.78 -2.33 -16.58
N LYS A 81 -0.19 -1.14 -16.75
CA LYS A 81 -0.49 -0.24 -17.88
C LYS A 81 0.20 -0.69 -19.16
N GLU A 82 1.44 -1.17 -19.09
CA GLU A 82 2.15 -1.74 -20.25
C GLU A 82 1.40 -2.94 -20.85
N ARG A 83 0.85 -3.81 -20.00
CA ARG A 83 0.12 -5.01 -20.43
C ARG A 83 -1.34 -4.76 -20.83
N GLY A 84 -1.79 -3.48 -20.87
CA GLY A 84 -3.17 -3.13 -21.18
C GLY A 84 -4.21 -3.80 -20.26
N MET A 85 -3.80 -4.25 -19.07
CA MET A 85 -4.66 -5.06 -18.22
C MET A 85 -5.75 -4.19 -17.62
N LYS A 86 -6.98 -4.72 -17.61
CA LYS A 86 -8.10 -4.11 -16.86
C LYS A 86 -7.69 -4.04 -15.38
N LYS A 87 -7.42 -2.81 -14.95
CA LYS A 87 -7.40 -2.28 -13.57
C LYS A 87 -7.08 -3.31 -12.46
N PHE A 88 -5.87 -3.18 -11.91
CA PHE A 88 -5.46 -3.57 -10.55
C PHE A 88 -5.05 -5.01 -10.25
N LYS A 89 -5.10 -5.99 -11.18
CA LYS A 89 -4.74 -7.39 -10.85
C LYS A 89 -3.34 -7.55 -10.23
N LEU A 90 -2.29 -6.98 -10.82
CA LEU A 90 -0.94 -7.07 -10.23
C LEU A 90 -0.78 -6.26 -8.94
N VAL A 91 -1.59 -5.20 -8.78
CA VAL A 91 -1.57 -4.37 -7.58
C VAL A 91 -2.11 -5.17 -6.40
N PHE A 92 -3.15 -6.00 -6.58
CA PHE A 92 -3.64 -6.88 -5.52
C PHE A 92 -2.55 -7.82 -5.00
N ILE A 93 -1.72 -8.38 -5.89
CA ILE A 93 -0.60 -9.26 -5.51
C ILE A 93 0.40 -8.52 -4.61
N ALA A 94 0.67 -7.24 -4.89
CA ALA A 94 1.55 -6.41 -4.08
C ALA A 94 0.90 -5.89 -2.78
N THR A 95 -0.42 -5.99 -2.62
CA THR A 95 -1.13 -5.37 -1.47
C THR A 95 -1.66 -6.40 -0.48
N VAL A 96 -2.19 -7.53 -0.97
CA VAL A 96 -2.82 -8.59 -0.15
C VAL A 96 -1.86 -9.18 0.90
N PRO A 97 -0.59 -9.51 0.58
CA PRO A 97 0.32 -10.03 1.58
C PRO A 97 0.58 -9.04 2.72
N GLY A 98 0.62 -7.74 2.40
CA GLY A 98 0.75 -6.68 3.41
C GLY A 98 -0.42 -6.67 4.40
N TYR A 99 -1.66 -6.87 3.95
CA TYR A 99 -2.80 -7.03 4.84
C TYR A 99 -2.69 -8.31 5.68
N GLY A 100 -2.17 -9.40 5.12
CA GLY A 100 -1.88 -10.62 5.88
C GLY A 100 -0.93 -10.37 7.05
N VAL A 101 0.14 -9.59 6.83
CA VAL A 101 1.08 -9.19 7.89
C VAL A 101 0.38 -8.37 8.97
N LEU A 102 -0.43 -7.37 8.60
CA LEU A 102 -1.16 -6.55 9.57
C LEU A 102 -2.13 -7.38 10.43
N THR A 103 -2.89 -8.28 9.79
CA THR A 103 -3.82 -9.17 10.49
C THR A 103 -3.08 -10.09 11.45
N TYR A 104 -1.93 -10.64 11.03
CA TYR A 104 -1.10 -11.49 11.89
C TYR A 104 -0.61 -10.73 13.13
N LEU A 105 -0.04 -9.54 12.94
CA LEU A 105 0.47 -8.72 14.04
C LEU A 105 -0.65 -8.31 15.01
N THR A 106 -1.80 -7.90 14.46
CA THR A 106 -2.98 -7.54 15.26
C THR A 106 -3.48 -8.73 16.07
N TRP A 107 -3.55 -9.91 15.45
CA TRP A 107 -4.00 -11.13 16.12
C TRP A 107 -3.06 -11.59 17.23
N GLY A 108 -1.75 -11.48 17.02
CA GLY A 108 -0.75 -11.74 18.06
C GLY A 108 -0.94 -10.85 19.29
N LEU A 109 -1.16 -9.55 19.06
CA LEU A 109 -1.45 -8.58 20.13
C LEU A 109 -2.78 -8.84 20.82
N TYR A 110 -3.83 -9.19 20.06
CA TYR A 110 -5.13 -9.57 20.63
C TYR A 110 -4.98 -10.76 21.59
N LYS A 111 -4.29 -11.81 21.17
CA LYS A 111 -4.04 -12.99 22.02
C LYS A 111 -3.30 -12.63 23.29
N TYR A 112 -2.25 -11.82 23.18
CA TYR A 112 -1.52 -11.31 24.35
C TYR A 112 -2.46 -10.56 25.30
N ALA A 113 -3.26 -9.62 24.79
CA ALA A 113 -4.17 -8.82 25.59
C ALA A 113 -5.28 -9.62 26.30
N THR A 114 -5.67 -10.78 25.75
CA THR A 114 -6.67 -11.66 26.37
C THR A 114 -6.09 -12.74 27.30
N ALA A 115 -4.77 -12.93 27.26
CA ALA A 115 -4.07 -13.92 28.09
C ALA A 115 -3.48 -13.31 29.37
N VAL A 116 -3.39 -11.97 29.42
CA VAL A 116 -3.09 -11.16 30.61
C VAL A 116 -4.39 -10.84 31.35
#